data_AF-A0A7Y5HJ43-F1
#
_entry.id   AF-A0A7Y5HJ43-F1
#
_cell.length_a   1.000
_cell.length_b   1.000
_cell.length_c   1.000
_cell.angle_alpha   90.00
_cell.angle_beta   90.00
_cell.angle_gamma   90.00
#
_symmetry.space_group_name_H-M   'P 1'
#
loop_
_entity.id
_entity.type
_entity.pdbx_description
1 polymer ?
#
loop_
_entity_poly.entity_id
_entity_poly.type
_entity_poly.pdbx_seq_one_letter_code
_entity_poly.pdbx_strand_id
1 'polypeptide(L)'
;APEPPPPPRPVMDLPVSGAYRVASSGDELIGPATRAMAEAAEMNVRAESRRSAARPDVRKDDKVGRNDPCPCGSGRKYKKCHGRG
;
A
#
# COMPACT_ATOMS: atom_id res chain seq x y z
N ALA A 1 -11.55 -19.52 -52.57
CA ALA A 1 -10.36 -19.89 -51.77
C ALA A 1 -10.49 -19.20 -50.41
N PRO A 2 -10.23 -19.87 -49.28
CA PRO A 2 -10.24 -19.21 -47.99
C PRO A 2 -9.07 -18.22 -47.92
N GLU A 3 -9.33 -17.02 -47.39
CA GLU A 3 -8.29 -16.02 -47.18
C GLU A 3 -7.28 -16.50 -46.14
N PRO A 4 -5.98 -16.20 -46.31
CA PRO A 4 -4.98 -16.58 -45.34
C PRO A 4 -5.21 -15.84 -44.01
N PRO A 5 -4.89 -16.47 -42.87
CA PRO A 5 -5.05 -15.82 -41.57
C PRO A 5 -4.17 -14.56 -41.48
N PRO A 6 -4.63 -13.52 -40.75
CA PRO A 6 -3.85 -12.30 -40.59
C PRO A 6 -2.54 -12.58 -39.82
N PRO A 7 -1.48 -11.79 -40.09
CA PRO A 7 -0.20 -11.98 -39.43
C PRO A 7 -0.30 -11.70 -37.92
N PRO A 8 0.56 -12.32 -37.10
CA PRO A 8 0.58 -12.06 -35.67
C PRO A 8 0.96 -10.61 -35.37
N ARG A 9 0.36 -10.05 -34.33
CA ARG A 9 0.72 -8.71 -33.84
C ARG A 9 2.14 -8.73 -33.26
N PRO A 10 2.91 -7.63 -33.40
CA PRO A 10 4.22 -7.53 -32.76
C PRO A 10 4.04 -7.55 -31.24
N VAL A 11 4.75 -8.45 -30.57
CA VAL A 11 4.90 -8.44 -29.12
C VAL A 11 5.94 -7.38 -28.78
N MET A 12 5.56 -6.37 -28.00
CA MET A 12 6.54 -5.46 -27.40
C MET A 12 7.11 -6.17 -26.18
N ASP A 13 8.43 -6.40 -26.16
CA ASP A 13 9.13 -6.98 -25.02
C ASP A 13 9.06 -6.03 -23.82
N LEU A 14 8.20 -6.34 -22.85
CA LEU A 14 8.30 -5.73 -21.52
C LEU A 14 9.62 -6.21 -20.89
N PRO A 15 10.45 -5.34 -20.31
CA PRO A 15 11.68 -5.78 -19.67
C PRO A 15 11.33 -6.73 -18.53
N VAL A 16 11.68 -8.01 -18.72
CA VAL A 16 11.64 -9.03 -17.68
C VAL A 16 12.57 -8.56 -16.55
N SER A 17 12.00 -8.35 -15.36
CA SER A 17 12.71 -7.92 -14.15
C SER A 17 14.08 -8.58 -14.01
N GLY A 18 15.14 -7.79 -14.18
CA GLY A 18 16.50 -8.30 -14.11
C GLY A 18 17.61 -7.25 -14.11
N ALA A 19 17.33 -6.01 -13.73
CA ALA A 19 18.37 -4.99 -13.54
C ALA A 19 17.93 -3.92 -12.54
N TYR A 20 17.63 -4.32 -11.30
CA TYR A 20 17.93 -3.41 -10.21
C TYR A 20 19.43 -3.63 -9.89
N ARG A 21 20.30 -2.71 -10.34
CA ARG A 21 21.63 -2.64 -9.73
C ARG A 21 21.45 -1.88 -8.42
N VAL A 22 21.53 -2.58 -7.29
CA VAL A 22 21.89 -1.92 -6.02
C VAL A 22 23.38 -1.60 -6.12
N ALA A 23 23.69 -0.31 -6.32
CA ALA A 23 25.03 0.19 -6.16
C ALA A 23 25.33 0.25 -4.65
N SER A 24 25.98 -0.78 -4.13
CA SER A 24 26.73 -0.69 -2.88
C SER A 24 28.04 0.05 -3.15
N SER A 25 28.02 1.38 -3.02
CA SER A 25 29.21 2.21 -2.77
C SER A 25 28.71 3.57 -2.28
N GLY A 26 28.99 3.87 -1.02
CA GLY A 26 28.57 5.09 -0.35
C GLY A 26 29.16 6.37 -0.94
N ASP A 27 28.49 7.46 -0.55
CA ASP A 27 28.79 8.88 -0.76
C ASP A 27 28.94 9.40 -2.21
N GLU A 28 28.07 10.36 -2.56
CA GLU A 28 28.13 11.28 -3.73
C GLU A 28 27.27 11.04 -4.99
N LEU A 29 26.08 10.40 -4.94
CA LEU A 29 25.13 10.44 -6.08
C LEU A 29 23.64 10.63 -5.74
N ILE A 30 23.34 11.21 -4.57
CA ILE A 30 21.98 11.59 -4.16
C ILE A 30 21.91 13.12 -4.27
N GLY A 31 21.63 13.63 -5.47
CA GLY A 31 21.63 15.08 -5.79
C GLY A 31 20.71 15.93 -4.90
N PRO A 32 20.70 17.27 -5.04
CA PRO A 32 19.99 18.17 -4.13
C PRO A 32 18.48 17.89 -4.07
N ALA A 33 17.90 17.31 -5.12
CA ALA A 33 16.50 16.88 -5.14
C ALA A 33 16.20 15.80 -4.10
N THR A 34 17.04 14.78 -3.99
CA THR A 34 16.85 13.68 -3.05
C THR A 34 17.19 14.08 -1.61
N ARG A 35 18.15 14.99 -1.40
CA ARG A 35 18.38 15.63 -0.09
C ARG A 35 17.16 16.46 0.35
N ALA A 36 16.62 17.27 -0.55
CA ALA A 36 15.42 18.06 -0.28
C ALA A 36 14.19 17.18 0.03
N MET A 37 14.06 16.03 -0.66
CA MET A 37 13.02 15.04 -0.35
C MET A 37 13.22 14.40 1.02
N ALA A 38 14.46 14.09 1.42
CA ALA A 38 14.76 13.56 2.75
C ALA A 38 14.49 14.59 3.86
N GLU A 39 14.94 15.84 3.69
CA GLU A 39 14.68 16.94 4.63
C GLU A 39 13.17 17.22 4.76
N ALA A 40 12.42 17.20 3.65
CA ALA A 40 10.96 17.33 3.66
C ALA A 40 10.26 16.14 4.34
N ALA A 41 10.76 14.91 4.14
CA ALA A 41 10.26 13.73 4.82
C ALA A 41 10.45 13.82 6.34
N GLU A 42 11.62 14.28 6.82
CA GLU A 42 11.87 14.48 8.24
C GLU A 42 10.96 15.56 8.85
N MET A 43 10.70 16.65 8.11
CA MET A 43 9.73 17.68 8.53
C MET A 43 8.31 17.10 8.64
N ASN A 44 7.91 16.22 7.70
CA ASN A 44 6.61 15.56 7.75
C ASN A 44 6.51 14.60 8.95
N VAL A 45 7.53 13.77 9.20
CA VAL A 45 7.59 12.87 10.37
C VAL A 45 7.47 13.66 11.69
N ARG A 46 8.18 14.80 11.81
CA ARG A 46 8.06 15.67 13.00
C ARG A 46 6.67 16.29 13.12
N ALA A 47 6.02 16.66 12.01
CA ALA A 47 4.66 17.18 12.00
C ALA A 47 3.64 16.09 12.38
N GLU A 48 3.80 14.88 11.88
CA GLU A 48 2.96 13.72 12.18
C GLU A 48 3.09 13.27 13.63
N SER A 49 4.30 13.33 14.20
CA SER A 49 4.53 13.04 15.62
C SER A 49 3.77 14.03 16.51
N ARG A 50 3.83 15.33 16.21
CA ARG A 50 3.06 16.36 16.94
C ARG A 50 1.55 16.15 16.78
N ARG A 51 1.09 15.81 15.58
CA ARG A 51 -0.33 15.49 15.33
C ARG A 51 -0.75 14.25 16.11
N SER A 52 0.08 13.22 16.19
CA SER A 52 -0.22 11.98 16.90
C SER A 52 -0.26 12.17 18.41
N ALA A 53 0.61 13.01 18.97
CA ALA A 53 0.57 13.38 20.39
C ALA A 53 -0.66 14.22 20.76
N ALA A 54 -1.24 14.95 19.80
CA ALA A 54 -2.44 15.77 20.00
C ALA A 54 -3.77 15.02 19.77
N ARG A 55 -3.74 13.76 19.30
CA ARG A 55 -4.96 12.98 19.11
C ARG A 55 -5.39 12.40 20.45
N PRO A 56 -6.64 12.64 20.90
CA PRO A 56 -7.16 11.94 22.06
C PRO A 56 -7.06 10.43 21.78
N ASP A 57 -6.56 9.68 22.76
CA ASP A 57 -6.65 8.23 22.80
C ASP A 57 -8.14 7.88 22.83
N VAL A 58 -8.72 7.68 21.64
CA VAL A 58 -10.04 7.08 21.57
C VAL A 58 -9.80 5.64 21.97
N ARG A 59 -10.02 5.35 23.26
CA ARG A 59 -10.15 3.99 23.78
C ARG A 59 -11.04 3.25 22.78
N LYS A 60 -10.45 2.35 22.00
CA LYS A 60 -11.19 1.43 21.15
C LYS A 60 -11.88 0.49 22.12
N ASP A 61 -13.03 0.93 22.63
CA ASP A 61 -14.03 0.02 23.15
C ASP A 61 -14.19 -1.04 22.06
N ASP A 62 -13.94 -2.30 22.39
CA ASP A 62 -13.82 -3.43 21.45
C ASP A 62 -15.21 -3.78 20.89
N LYS A 63 -15.84 -2.81 20.23
CA LYS A 63 -17.14 -2.93 19.60
C LYS A 63 -16.92 -3.77 18.37
N VAL A 64 -17.43 -5.00 18.42
CA VAL A 64 -17.43 -5.92 17.28
C VAL A 64 -17.89 -5.18 16.03
N GLY A 65 -16.97 -5.04 15.08
CA GLY A 65 -17.25 -4.33 13.84
C GLY A 65 -18.34 -5.06 13.06
N ARG A 66 -19.21 -4.34 12.34
CA ARG A 66 -20.30 -4.94 11.56
C ARG A 66 -19.81 -5.99 10.54
N ASN A 67 -18.56 -5.93 10.10
CA ASN A 67 -17.95 -6.89 9.17
C ASN A 67 -17.07 -7.97 9.83
N ASP A 68 -16.82 -7.88 11.13
CA ASP A 68 -15.97 -8.81 11.89
C ASP A 68 -16.63 -10.19 12.03
N PRO A 69 -15.89 -11.30 12.23
CA PRO A 69 -16.49 -12.58 12.62
C PRO A 69 -17.47 -12.44 13.79
N CYS A 70 -18.61 -13.14 13.69
CA CYS A 70 -19.58 -13.14 14.76
C CYS A 70 -19.00 -13.82 16.02
N PRO A 71 -19.08 -13.19 17.21
CA PRO A 71 -18.58 -13.78 18.46
C PRO A 71 -19.37 -15.03 18.88
N CYS A 72 -20.51 -15.30 18.22
CA CYS A 72 -21.32 -16.50 18.38
C CYS A 72 -20.70 -17.79 17.78
N GLY A 73 -19.53 -17.71 17.15
CA GLY A 73 -18.84 -18.90 16.60
C GLY A 73 -19.42 -19.45 15.30
N SER A 74 -20.38 -18.77 14.67
CA SER A 74 -21.02 -19.24 13.42
C SER A 74 -20.14 -19.15 12.18
N GLY A 75 -18.95 -18.56 12.27
CA GLY A 75 -18.06 -18.29 11.12
C GLY A 75 -18.59 -17.23 10.14
N ARG A 76 -19.75 -16.62 10.43
CA ARG A 76 -20.38 -15.59 9.59
C ARG A 76 -19.99 -14.20 10.10
N LYS A 77 -19.92 -13.21 9.20
CA LYS A 77 -19.73 -11.80 9.56
C LYS A 77 -20.87 -11.32 10.48
N TYR A 78 -20.57 -10.47 11.47
CA TYR A 78 -21.53 -9.96 12.47
C TYR A 78 -22.82 -9.44 11.81
N LYS A 79 -22.73 -8.62 10.76
CA LYS A 79 -23.89 -8.12 9.98
C LYS A 79 -24.80 -9.19 9.38
N LYS A 80 -24.28 -10.38 9.10
CA LYS A 80 -25.02 -11.49 8.50
C LYS A 80 -25.56 -12.45 9.56
N CYS A 81 -25.23 -12.23 10.83
CA CYS A 81 -25.66 -13.03 11.97
C CYS A 81 -26.39 -12.13 12.98
N HIS A 82 -25.76 -11.71 14.06
CA HIS A 82 -26.38 -10.95 15.15
C HIS A 82 -26.56 -9.45 14.85
N GLY A 83 -25.88 -8.91 13.83
CA GLY A 83 -26.00 -7.53 13.36
C GLY A 83 -26.96 -7.35 12.18
N ARG A 84 -27.90 -8.29 11.98
CA ARG A 84 -29.02 -8.15 11.03
C ARG A 84 -30.06 -7.23 11.66
N GLY A 85 -29.96 -5.95 11.31
CA GLY A 85 -30.95 -4.89 11.48
C GLY A 85 -30.91 -4.03 10.24
#